data_AF-A0A8X6NRW9-F1
#
_entry.id   AF-A0A8X6NRW9-F1
#
_cell.length_a   1.000
_cell.length_b   1.000
_cell.length_c   1.000
_cell.angle_alpha   90.00
_cell.angle_beta   90.00
_cell.angle_gamma   90.00
#
_symmetry.space_group_name_H-M   'P 1'
#
loop_
_entity.id
_entity.type
_entity.pdbx_description
1 polymer ?
#
loop_
_entity_poly.entity_id
_entity_poly.type
_entity_poly.pdbx_seq_one_letter_code
_entity_poly.pdbx_strand_id
1 'polypeptide(L)'
;KYSDVFVKGFMIDTLDSKMIEIDERDISNKSVEAYLPRLAAHSTISKKMKHLWKMSHLSEYDNSCRKLICQHIHKLLLPYYPECKIEMFGSSVNGFGTRGCDLDLMFSPCPDFQYEDIKDDLVLPSLNAIKKSPALQANIKYMGRKKQLRFILRVLRSHPKEINSAIFVNARCPIIKFVAIFNGYKVPCDMSFHHRLALYNTKLLHFLGTIDPRVQPLMITLRFWAKCLNYIGCGHLSSYCFTLLVIFFLQNIENPILPSVDLLMKDAESVIEEGWEVGFTCDPSKFPPSKNKKNLDELLKEFFNFYWNFNFYELIICIRTGKVQRIKNFICSDDETHKRFRVRDICAQDPFDLTYNVGGSASLKGLTLFKPSLYFAYQILCKNLQDDETDTPFQLLFKKAFYKTTFDRNMPFTHMDTEQYLYMFPDYKTLAPLGDAIPVHLWYEFIPDTILNILKYIFFFDAEVIDKNLCDEPPETESKFIRKPSLLMRIQCAVDVMIWNYRNANKDDDLDEFYDNDFKNPVLRRENALSHFFLKSFPALHSPEPIFWFNCNIYKSPYPQCPYILITFNPSESSRQAFSALKALRRKIPVFLKDMYEDSNLFKHPFYE
;
A
#
# COMPACT_ATOMS: atom_id res chain seq x y z
N LYS A 1 12.55 -38.40 10.46
CA LYS A 1 11.24 -39.08 10.61
C LYS A 1 10.11 -38.07 10.83
N TYR A 2 9.93 -37.10 9.92
CA TYR A 2 8.84 -36.11 9.97
C TYR A 2 8.31 -35.80 8.56
N SER A 3 8.01 -36.85 7.78
CA SER A 3 7.42 -36.76 6.43
C SER A 3 5.97 -37.24 6.35
N ASP A 4 5.40 -37.79 7.42
CA ASP A 4 4.22 -38.68 7.29
C ASP A 4 2.92 -38.14 7.90
N VAL A 5 2.82 -36.84 8.22
CA VAL A 5 1.57 -36.24 8.75
C VAL A 5 0.69 -35.60 7.65
N PHE A 6 1.10 -35.66 6.37
CA PHE A 6 0.37 -35.03 5.27
C PHE A 6 -0.77 -35.85 4.64
N VAL A 7 -1.17 -36.97 5.24
CA VAL A 7 -2.27 -37.81 4.71
C VAL A 7 -3.18 -38.27 5.85
N LYS A 8 -4.13 -37.42 6.25
CA LYS A 8 -5.47 -37.83 6.70
C LYS A 8 -6.27 -36.61 7.17
N GLY A 9 -7.39 -36.37 6.51
CA GLY A 9 -8.48 -35.56 7.03
C GLY A 9 -9.00 -34.54 6.04
N PHE A 10 -9.73 -35.01 5.02
CA PHE A 10 -10.96 -34.39 4.49
C PHE A 10 -11.55 -35.39 3.48
N MET A 11 -12.26 -36.41 3.96
CA MET A 11 -13.30 -37.05 3.16
C MET A 11 -14.48 -36.07 3.14
N ILE A 12 -14.73 -35.47 1.97
CA ILE A 12 -16.00 -34.80 1.70
C ILE A 12 -16.77 -35.76 0.80
N ASP A 13 -17.93 -36.17 1.28
CA ASP A 13 -18.86 -37.06 0.62
C ASP A 13 -19.11 -36.66 -0.84
N THR A 14 -19.03 -37.68 -1.70
CA THR A 14 -19.47 -37.68 -3.09
C THR A 14 -20.96 -37.38 -3.17
N LEU A 15 -21.36 -36.26 -3.76
CA LEU A 15 -22.69 -36.06 -4.36
C LEU A 15 -22.63 -35.03 -5.51
N ASP A 16 -23.21 -35.44 -6.63
CA ASP A 16 -23.50 -34.73 -7.89
C ASP A 16 -22.36 -34.43 -8.87
N SER A 17 -21.91 -35.51 -9.52
CA SER A 17 -21.33 -35.54 -10.86
C SER A 17 -22.35 -35.10 -11.92
N LYS A 18 -22.49 -33.79 -12.14
CA LYS A 18 -22.95 -33.18 -13.41
C LYS A 18 -22.91 -31.66 -13.27
N MET A 19 -21.79 -31.02 -13.64
CA MET A 19 -21.77 -29.67 -14.23
C MET A 19 -20.36 -29.32 -14.72
N ILE A 20 -20.26 -29.22 -16.05
CA ILE A 20 -19.31 -28.43 -16.85
C ILE A 20 -17.87 -28.97 -16.90
N GLU A 21 -17.55 -29.69 -17.99
CA GLU A 21 -16.18 -29.82 -18.50
C GLU A 21 -15.60 -28.42 -18.74
N ILE A 22 -14.51 -28.09 -18.06
CA ILE A 22 -13.74 -26.86 -18.28
C ILE A 22 -12.39 -27.27 -18.85
N ASP A 23 -11.98 -26.69 -19.98
CA ASP A 23 -10.61 -26.82 -20.49
C ASP A 23 -9.66 -26.09 -19.50
N GLU A 24 -8.96 -26.87 -18.68
CA GLU A 24 -8.17 -26.43 -17.53
C GLU A 24 -6.87 -25.68 -17.89
N ARG A 25 -6.58 -25.53 -19.19
CA ARG A 25 -5.25 -25.13 -19.68
C ARG A 25 -5.01 -23.62 -19.84
N ASP A 26 -6.02 -22.76 -19.69
CA ASP A 26 -5.93 -21.35 -20.12
C ASP A 26 -6.43 -20.30 -19.09
N ILE A 27 -6.27 -20.59 -17.79
CA ILE A 27 -6.78 -19.72 -16.69
C ILE A 27 -5.66 -18.90 -16.03
N SER A 28 -4.39 -19.10 -16.40
CA SER A 28 -3.24 -18.54 -15.66
C SER A 28 -3.06 -17.01 -15.74
N ASN A 29 -3.96 -16.27 -16.40
CA ASN A 29 -3.90 -14.80 -16.51
C ASN A 29 -5.25 -14.08 -16.71
N LYS A 30 -6.41 -14.75 -16.55
CA LYS A 30 -7.69 -14.03 -16.68
C LYS A 30 -7.88 -13.12 -15.46
N SER A 31 -8.16 -11.84 -15.72
CA SER A 31 -8.58 -10.89 -14.69
C SER A 31 -9.80 -11.47 -13.99
N VAL A 32 -9.91 -11.24 -12.68
CA VAL A 32 -11.00 -11.82 -11.90
C VAL A 32 -12.38 -11.29 -12.30
N GLU A 33 -12.43 -10.25 -13.13
CA GLU A 33 -13.61 -9.88 -13.92
C GLU A 33 -14.22 -11.09 -14.64
N ALA A 34 -13.40 -12.06 -15.05
CA ALA A 34 -13.87 -13.33 -15.61
C ALA A 34 -14.63 -14.23 -14.61
N TYR A 35 -14.36 -14.10 -13.30
CA TYR A 35 -15.09 -14.81 -12.24
C TYR A 35 -16.32 -14.06 -11.75
N LEU A 36 -16.39 -12.73 -11.91
CA LEU A 36 -17.49 -11.90 -11.39
C LEU A 36 -18.89 -12.33 -11.89
N PRO A 37 -19.11 -12.63 -13.19
CA PRO A 37 -20.43 -13.12 -13.65
C PRO A 37 -20.86 -14.42 -12.96
N ARG A 38 -19.91 -15.32 -12.67
CA ARG A 38 -20.20 -16.62 -12.01
C ARG A 38 -20.59 -16.46 -10.55
N LEU A 39 -20.17 -15.36 -9.91
CA LEU A 39 -20.51 -15.05 -8.53
C LEU A 39 -21.92 -14.47 -8.38
N ALA A 40 -22.54 -13.99 -9.46
CA ALA A 40 -23.88 -13.40 -9.44
C ALA A 40 -24.97 -14.39 -9.00
N ALA A 41 -24.80 -15.68 -9.29
CA ALA A 41 -25.76 -16.74 -8.98
C ALA A 41 -25.92 -17.04 -7.46
N HIS A 42 -25.02 -16.54 -6.61
CA HIS A 42 -25.07 -16.79 -5.17
C HIS A 42 -25.83 -15.68 -4.41
N SER A 43 -26.72 -16.10 -3.51
CA SER A 43 -27.62 -15.19 -2.78
C SER A 43 -26.96 -14.33 -1.70
N THR A 44 -25.81 -14.72 -1.15
CA THR A 44 -25.12 -14.00 -0.06
C THR A 44 -23.67 -13.72 -0.40
N ILE A 45 -23.12 -12.64 0.17
CA ILE A 45 -21.69 -12.29 0.02
C ILE A 45 -20.81 -13.43 0.53
N SER A 46 -21.23 -14.12 1.60
CA SER A 46 -20.45 -15.18 2.24
C SER A 46 -20.29 -16.37 1.31
N LYS A 47 -21.35 -16.73 0.59
CA LYS A 47 -21.30 -17.76 -0.45
C LYS A 47 -20.42 -17.32 -1.62
N LYS A 48 -20.52 -16.05 -2.06
CA LYS A 48 -19.66 -15.48 -3.11
C LYS A 48 -18.18 -15.52 -2.73
N MET A 49 -17.82 -15.13 -1.51
CA MET A 49 -16.42 -15.17 -1.01
C MET A 49 -15.88 -16.59 -0.94
N LYS A 50 -16.66 -17.55 -0.42
CA LYS A 50 -16.29 -18.96 -0.41
C LYS A 50 -16.10 -19.51 -1.82
N HIS A 51 -16.98 -19.15 -2.75
CA HIS A 51 -16.86 -19.59 -4.14
C HIS A 51 -15.67 -18.95 -4.86
N LEU A 52 -15.42 -17.65 -4.63
CA LEU A 52 -14.24 -16.95 -5.14
C LEU A 52 -12.94 -17.62 -4.67
N TRP A 53 -12.86 -17.97 -3.38
CA TRP A 53 -11.74 -18.74 -2.84
C TRP A 53 -11.60 -20.11 -3.53
N LYS A 54 -12.68 -20.89 -3.62
CA LYS A 54 -12.67 -22.20 -4.31
C LYS A 54 -12.22 -22.11 -5.77
N MET A 55 -12.62 -21.09 -6.51
CA MET A 55 -12.23 -20.93 -7.91
C MET A 55 -10.79 -20.44 -8.10
N SER A 56 -10.28 -19.64 -7.16
CA SER A 56 -9.00 -18.94 -7.31
C SER A 56 -7.81 -19.61 -6.61
N HIS A 57 -8.02 -20.44 -5.59
CA HIS A 57 -6.94 -21.11 -4.89
C HIS A 57 -6.18 -22.10 -5.79
N LEU A 58 -4.92 -22.38 -5.42
CA LEU A 58 -4.11 -23.39 -6.08
C LEU A 58 -4.75 -24.78 -5.93
N SER A 59 -5.02 -25.43 -7.06
CA SER A 59 -5.56 -26.79 -7.08
C SER A 59 -4.52 -27.83 -6.63
N GLU A 60 -4.95 -29.06 -6.36
CA GLU A 60 -4.03 -30.18 -6.12
C GLU A 60 -3.08 -30.42 -7.30
N TYR A 61 -3.56 -30.24 -8.52
CA TYR A 61 -2.75 -30.29 -9.74
C TYR A 61 -1.68 -29.19 -9.73
N ASP A 62 -2.05 -27.92 -9.47
CA ASP A 62 -1.09 -26.82 -9.36
C ASP A 62 0.00 -27.11 -8.32
N ASN A 63 -0.41 -27.57 -7.15
CA ASN A 63 0.51 -27.90 -6.06
C ASN A 63 1.45 -29.05 -6.43
N SER A 64 0.96 -30.06 -7.15
CA SER A 64 1.76 -31.18 -7.64
C SER A 64 2.78 -30.73 -8.68
N CYS A 65 2.37 -29.93 -9.66
CA CYS A 65 3.28 -29.35 -10.65
C CYS A 65 4.37 -28.48 -10.00
N ARG A 66 4.02 -27.63 -9.02
CA ARG A 66 4.98 -26.79 -8.29
C ARG A 66 6.01 -27.61 -7.51
N LYS A 67 5.57 -28.70 -6.85
CA LYS A 67 6.47 -29.65 -6.17
C LYS A 67 7.43 -30.32 -7.15
N LEU A 68 6.92 -30.79 -8.30
CA LEU A 68 7.75 -31.41 -9.34
C LEU A 68 8.76 -30.44 -9.94
N ILE A 69 8.36 -29.17 -10.15
CA ILE A 69 9.28 -28.11 -10.60
C ILE A 69 10.37 -27.86 -9.57
N CYS A 70 10.04 -27.76 -8.27
CA CYS A 70 11.02 -27.61 -7.21
C CYS A 70 12.04 -28.77 -7.22
N GLN A 71 11.56 -30.01 -7.30
CA GLN A 71 12.40 -31.21 -7.40
C GLN A 71 13.24 -31.22 -8.69
N HIS A 72 12.70 -30.76 -9.80
CA HIS A 72 13.42 -30.69 -11.07
C HIS A 72 14.56 -29.67 -10.98
N ILE A 73 14.30 -28.47 -10.47
CA ILE A 73 15.34 -27.44 -10.27
C ILE A 73 16.40 -27.97 -9.30
N HIS A 74 16.02 -28.68 -8.25
CA HIS A 74 16.97 -29.33 -7.34
C HIS A 74 17.89 -30.29 -8.10
N LYS A 75 17.34 -31.17 -8.95
CA LYS A 75 18.13 -32.06 -9.81
C LYS A 75 19.08 -31.32 -10.76
N LEU A 76 18.69 -30.16 -11.30
CA LEU A 76 19.58 -29.35 -12.14
C LEU A 76 20.79 -28.80 -11.38
N LEU A 77 20.64 -28.55 -10.07
CA LEU A 77 21.71 -28.00 -9.23
C LEU A 77 22.62 -29.07 -8.60
N LEU A 78 22.14 -30.30 -8.41
CA LEU A 78 22.91 -31.39 -7.79
C LEU A 78 24.31 -31.63 -8.39
N PRO A 79 24.54 -31.57 -9.73
CA PRO A 79 25.88 -31.73 -10.29
C PRO A 79 26.86 -30.62 -9.90
N TYR A 80 26.40 -29.53 -9.29
CA TYR A 80 27.21 -28.39 -8.90
C TYR A 80 27.21 -28.15 -7.39
N TYR A 81 26.09 -28.45 -6.73
CA TYR A 81 25.91 -28.39 -5.28
C TYR A 81 25.31 -29.72 -4.79
N PRO A 82 26.14 -30.73 -4.50
CA PRO A 82 25.65 -32.07 -4.15
C PRO A 82 24.76 -32.13 -2.91
N GLU A 83 24.98 -31.22 -1.95
CA GLU A 83 24.26 -31.16 -0.67
C GLU A 83 23.16 -30.10 -0.65
N CYS A 84 22.88 -29.42 -1.77
CA CYS A 84 21.95 -28.30 -1.74
C CYS A 84 20.53 -28.73 -1.38
N LYS A 85 19.80 -27.77 -0.81
CA LYS A 85 18.36 -27.84 -0.59
C LYS A 85 17.67 -26.74 -1.36
N ILE A 86 16.50 -27.07 -1.92
CA ILE A 86 15.58 -26.09 -2.49
C ILE A 86 14.24 -26.27 -1.78
N GLU A 87 13.77 -25.21 -1.17
CA GLU A 87 12.53 -25.21 -0.39
C GLU A 87 11.55 -24.20 -0.96
N MET A 88 10.29 -24.60 -1.12
CA MET A 88 9.24 -23.69 -1.55
C MET A 88 8.79 -22.84 -0.37
N PHE A 89 8.51 -21.57 -0.62
CA PHE A 89 7.92 -20.69 0.38
C PHE A 89 6.90 -19.73 -0.24
N GLY A 90 6.43 -18.77 0.54
CA GLY A 90 5.56 -17.71 0.04
C GLY A 90 4.19 -18.23 -0.38
N SER A 91 3.63 -17.62 -1.44
CA SER A 91 2.23 -17.86 -1.83
C SER A 91 1.95 -19.30 -2.25
N SER A 92 2.97 -20.06 -2.67
CA SER A 92 2.78 -21.45 -3.09
C SER A 92 2.42 -22.40 -1.94
N VAL A 93 2.79 -22.08 -0.70
CA VAL A 93 2.60 -22.98 0.44
C VAL A 93 2.06 -22.30 1.71
N ASN A 94 1.94 -20.97 1.75
CA ASN A 94 1.40 -20.22 2.90
C ASN A 94 -0.12 -20.34 3.09
N GLY A 95 -0.84 -21.13 2.28
CA GLY A 95 -2.30 -21.30 2.36
C GLY A 95 -3.14 -20.15 1.77
N PHE A 96 -2.51 -19.10 1.23
CA PHE A 96 -3.16 -17.94 0.59
C PHE A 96 -2.75 -17.77 -0.89
N GLY A 97 -2.23 -18.83 -1.51
CA GLY A 97 -1.88 -18.86 -2.92
C GLY A 97 -3.09 -18.84 -3.84
N THR A 98 -2.97 -18.11 -4.94
CA THR A 98 -3.96 -18.11 -6.02
C THR A 98 -3.34 -18.63 -7.30
N ARG A 99 -4.14 -19.21 -8.20
CA ARG A 99 -3.69 -19.63 -9.54
C ARG A 99 -2.94 -18.49 -10.23
N GLY A 100 -1.82 -18.84 -10.87
CA GLY A 100 -0.92 -17.88 -11.51
C GLY A 100 0.04 -17.13 -10.58
N CYS A 101 0.01 -17.35 -9.25
CA CYS A 101 1.01 -16.73 -8.37
C CYS A 101 2.42 -17.30 -8.60
N ASP A 102 3.43 -16.52 -8.27
CA ASP A 102 4.84 -16.92 -8.37
C ASP A 102 5.14 -18.16 -7.50
N LEU A 103 6.15 -18.92 -7.91
CA LEU A 103 6.77 -20.00 -7.15
C LEU A 103 8.06 -19.48 -6.51
N ASP A 104 7.97 -19.13 -5.22
CA ASP A 104 9.12 -18.66 -4.46
C ASP A 104 9.96 -19.86 -3.98
N LEU A 105 11.25 -19.85 -4.27
CA LEU A 105 12.21 -20.90 -3.95
C LEU A 105 13.35 -20.35 -3.11
N MET A 106 13.69 -21.03 -2.02
CA MET A 106 14.88 -20.74 -1.24
C MET A 106 15.94 -21.77 -1.58
N PHE A 107 17.10 -21.32 -2.05
CA PHE A 107 18.27 -22.14 -2.25
C PHE A 107 19.21 -22.07 -1.04
N SER A 108 19.61 -23.24 -0.53
CA SER A 108 20.65 -23.40 0.48
C SER A 108 21.75 -24.32 -0.07
N PRO A 109 23.05 -23.93 -0.03
CA PRO A 109 24.15 -24.75 -0.57
C PRO A 109 24.33 -26.10 0.13
N CYS A 110 24.04 -26.16 1.43
CA CYS A 110 24.06 -27.36 2.25
C CYS A 110 23.04 -27.23 3.41
N PRO A 111 22.69 -28.33 4.11
CA PRO A 111 21.65 -28.34 5.15
C PRO A 111 21.92 -27.37 6.32
N ASP A 112 23.17 -27.34 6.77
CA ASP A 112 23.63 -26.57 7.94
C ASP A 112 24.43 -25.34 7.51
N PHE A 113 24.11 -24.80 6.33
CA PHE A 113 24.78 -23.62 5.82
C PHE A 113 24.59 -22.46 6.80
N GLN A 114 25.69 -21.93 7.32
CA GLN A 114 25.73 -20.66 8.02
C GLN A 114 26.49 -19.66 7.17
N TYR A 115 25.94 -18.45 7.06
CA TYR A 115 26.58 -17.40 6.29
C TYR A 115 27.72 -16.80 7.11
N GLU A 116 28.94 -17.25 6.84
CA GLU A 116 30.16 -16.56 7.28
C GLU A 116 30.59 -15.56 6.21
N ASP A 117 31.19 -14.42 6.59
CA ASP A 117 31.66 -13.41 5.65
C ASP A 117 32.82 -13.97 4.80
N ILE A 118 32.47 -14.59 3.67
CA ILE A 118 33.46 -15.26 2.83
C ILE A 118 34.15 -14.28 1.87
N LYS A 119 35.47 -14.50 1.68
CA LYS A 119 36.37 -13.85 0.73
C LYS A 119 35.72 -13.65 -0.65
N ASP A 120 35.51 -12.37 -1.02
CA ASP A 120 34.97 -11.98 -2.33
C ASP A 120 36.04 -11.97 -3.45
N ASP A 121 37.22 -12.57 -3.22
CA ASP A 121 38.31 -12.65 -4.21
C ASP A 121 38.11 -13.80 -5.21
N LEU A 122 37.19 -14.73 -4.94
CA LEU A 122 36.96 -15.89 -5.80
C LEU A 122 36.31 -15.50 -7.14
N VAL A 123 36.95 -15.84 -8.25
CA VAL A 123 36.41 -15.65 -9.62
C VAL A 123 35.26 -16.62 -9.86
N LEU A 124 34.18 -16.14 -10.49
CA LEU A 124 32.98 -16.93 -10.77
C LEU A 124 33.26 -18.04 -11.82
N PRO A 125 33.29 -19.33 -11.46
CA PRO A 125 33.74 -20.40 -12.34
C PRO A 125 32.75 -20.70 -13.49
N SER A 126 33.24 -21.31 -14.56
CA SER A 126 32.39 -21.85 -15.63
C SER A 126 31.76 -23.18 -15.23
N LEU A 127 30.64 -23.55 -15.87
CA LEU A 127 29.95 -24.82 -15.59
C LEU A 127 30.87 -26.04 -15.83
N ASN A 128 31.68 -25.99 -16.88
CA ASN A 128 32.62 -27.06 -17.22
C ASN A 128 33.79 -27.15 -16.24
N ALA A 129 34.26 -26.02 -15.70
CA ALA A 129 35.34 -26.01 -14.72
C ALA A 129 34.93 -26.73 -13.42
N ILE A 130 33.71 -26.50 -12.94
CA ILE A 130 33.19 -27.20 -11.75
C ILE A 130 33.04 -28.70 -12.01
N LYS A 131 32.44 -29.09 -13.14
CA LYS A 131 32.26 -30.51 -13.48
C LYS A 131 33.58 -31.28 -13.57
N LYS A 132 34.69 -30.62 -13.92
CA LYS A 132 36.02 -31.23 -14.04
C LYS A 132 36.85 -31.19 -12.75
N SER A 133 36.47 -30.38 -11.77
CA SER A 133 37.26 -30.16 -10.56
C SER A 133 36.40 -30.34 -9.30
N PRO A 134 36.50 -31.50 -8.63
CA PRO A 134 35.84 -31.74 -7.35
C PRO A 134 36.20 -30.69 -6.28
N ALA A 135 37.44 -30.18 -6.29
CA ALA A 135 37.87 -29.13 -5.39
C ALA A 135 37.11 -27.81 -5.63
N LEU A 136 36.89 -27.40 -6.89
CA LEU A 136 36.08 -26.22 -7.21
C LEU A 136 34.60 -26.42 -6.84
N GLN A 137 34.07 -27.62 -7.06
CA GLN A 137 32.71 -27.98 -6.66
C GLN A 137 32.53 -27.92 -5.13
N ALA A 138 33.51 -28.39 -4.36
CA ALA A 138 33.47 -28.30 -2.90
C ALA A 138 33.54 -26.83 -2.41
N ASN A 139 34.25 -25.98 -3.15
CA ASN A 139 34.51 -24.60 -2.73
C ASN A 139 33.46 -23.57 -3.16
N ILE A 140 32.54 -23.90 -4.07
CA ILE A 140 31.55 -22.93 -4.57
C ILE A 140 30.60 -22.42 -3.48
N LYS A 141 30.28 -23.25 -2.49
CA LYS A 141 29.41 -22.87 -1.35
C LYS A 141 29.98 -21.74 -0.49
N TYR A 142 31.30 -21.55 -0.56
CA TYR A 142 32.02 -20.49 0.12
C TYR A 142 32.08 -19.19 -0.72
N MET A 143 31.42 -19.07 -1.87
CA MET A 143 31.38 -17.77 -2.56
C MET A 143 30.37 -16.82 -1.90
N GLY A 144 30.55 -15.51 -2.03
CA GLY A 144 29.53 -14.55 -1.59
C GLY A 144 28.17 -14.78 -2.27
N ARG A 145 27.06 -14.44 -1.58
CA ARG A 145 25.68 -14.77 -2.01
C ARG A 145 25.37 -14.38 -3.46
N LYS A 146 25.84 -13.22 -3.91
CA LYS A 146 25.59 -12.71 -5.27
C LYS A 146 26.30 -13.56 -6.32
N LYS A 147 27.51 -14.04 -6.02
CA LYS A 147 28.27 -14.92 -6.92
C LYS A 147 27.60 -16.29 -7.01
N GLN A 148 27.18 -16.88 -5.89
CA GLN A 148 26.44 -18.14 -5.90
C GLN A 148 25.15 -18.05 -6.73
N LEU A 149 24.35 -16.99 -6.55
CA LEU A 149 23.15 -16.75 -7.37
C LEU A 149 23.48 -16.54 -8.85
N ARG A 150 24.56 -15.79 -9.18
CA ARG A 150 24.99 -15.65 -10.58
C ARG A 150 25.47 -16.97 -11.18
N PHE A 151 26.08 -17.85 -10.39
CA PHE A 151 26.43 -19.19 -10.84
C PHE A 151 25.18 -20.02 -11.12
N ILE A 152 24.21 -20.03 -10.19
CA ILE A 152 22.92 -20.71 -10.38
C ILE A 152 22.21 -20.18 -11.62
N LEU A 153 22.23 -18.87 -11.87
CA LEU A 153 21.70 -18.27 -13.09
C LEU A 153 22.35 -18.86 -14.34
N ARG A 154 23.67 -19.11 -14.35
CA ARG A 154 24.36 -19.78 -15.46
C ARG A 154 23.86 -21.22 -15.64
N VAL A 155 23.65 -21.95 -14.55
CA VAL A 155 23.10 -23.33 -14.59
C VAL A 155 21.68 -23.30 -15.19
N LEU A 156 20.81 -22.43 -14.71
CA LEU A 156 19.44 -22.31 -15.21
C LEU A 156 19.41 -21.94 -16.70
N ARG A 157 20.23 -20.98 -17.13
CA ARG A 157 20.33 -20.58 -18.55
C ARG A 157 20.88 -21.67 -19.48
N SER A 158 21.58 -22.66 -18.93
CA SER A 158 22.05 -23.81 -19.72
C SER A 158 20.95 -24.85 -20.02
N HIS A 159 19.73 -24.65 -19.49
CA HIS A 159 18.57 -25.51 -19.67
C HIS A 159 17.38 -24.72 -20.25
N PRO A 160 17.47 -24.18 -21.49
CA PRO A 160 16.47 -23.27 -22.05
C PRO A 160 15.13 -23.94 -22.40
N LYS A 161 15.06 -25.28 -22.42
CA LYS A 161 13.79 -26.01 -22.66
C LYS A 161 12.92 -26.01 -21.41
N GLU A 162 13.54 -26.14 -20.24
CA GLU A 162 12.90 -26.22 -18.94
C GLU A 162 12.81 -24.85 -18.26
N ILE A 163 13.75 -23.93 -18.56
CA ILE A 163 13.84 -22.61 -17.96
C ILE A 163 13.83 -21.52 -19.03
N ASN A 164 12.80 -20.68 -19.01
CA ASN A 164 12.68 -19.51 -19.85
C ASN A 164 13.01 -18.22 -19.08
N SER A 165 13.59 -17.22 -19.76
CA SER A 165 13.77 -15.85 -19.26
C SER A 165 14.41 -15.70 -17.86
N ALA A 166 15.52 -16.38 -17.60
CA ALA A 166 16.22 -16.26 -16.32
C ALA A 166 17.07 -14.97 -16.21
N ILE A 167 16.85 -14.17 -15.16
CA ILE A 167 17.53 -12.89 -14.88
C ILE A 167 17.94 -12.78 -13.41
N PHE A 168 19.03 -12.05 -13.16
CA PHE A 168 19.47 -11.69 -11.80
C PHE A 168 18.93 -10.31 -11.43
N VAL A 169 18.34 -10.19 -10.24
CA VAL A 169 17.83 -8.92 -9.71
C VAL A 169 18.65 -8.52 -8.49
N ASN A 170 19.35 -7.39 -8.61
CA ASN A 170 20.22 -6.85 -7.55
C ASN A 170 19.41 -5.96 -6.58
N ALA A 171 18.47 -6.54 -5.84
CA ALA A 171 17.70 -5.87 -4.79
C ALA A 171 18.37 -6.01 -3.41
N ARG A 172 17.75 -5.47 -2.34
CA ARG A 172 18.21 -5.63 -0.93
C ARG A 172 18.40 -7.11 -0.57
N CYS A 173 17.48 -7.97 -0.98
CA CYS A 173 17.66 -9.42 -1.01
C CYS A 173 17.82 -9.83 -2.48
N PRO A 174 19.04 -10.14 -2.95
CA PRO A 174 19.27 -10.54 -4.33
C PRO A 174 18.53 -11.84 -4.66
N ILE A 175 17.90 -11.88 -5.84
CA ILE A 175 17.12 -13.03 -6.32
C ILE A 175 17.38 -13.31 -7.79
N ILE A 176 17.02 -14.52 -8.23
CA ILE A 176 16.94 -14.89 -9.64
C ILE A 176 15.46 -15.02 -10.00
N LYS A 177 15.01 -14.27 -11.00
CA LYS A 177 13.66 -14.45 -11.57
C LYS A 177 13.77 -15.29 -12.83
N PHE A 178 12.91 -16.27 -13.01
CA PHE A 178 12.86 -17.11 -14.21
C PHE A 178 11.46 -17.72 -14.39
N VAL A 179 11.18 -18.34 -15.53
CA VAL A 179 9.93 -19.08 -15.77
C VAL A 179 10.26 -20.55 -15.95
N ALA A 180 9.79 -21.40 -15.05
CA ALA A 180 9.95 -22.84 -15.16
C ALA A 180 8.84 -23.45 -16.02
N ILE A 181 9.20 -24.42 -16.86
CA ILE A 181 8.31 -25.16 -17.74
C ILE A 181 8.44 -26.65 -17.41
N PHE A 182 7.34 -27.28 -17.01
CA PHE A 182 7.30 -28.72 -16.72
C PHE A 182 5.99 -29.32 -17.18
N ASN A 183 6.04 -30.31 -18.08
CA ASN A 183 4.86 -30.97 -18.67
C ASN A 183 3.78 -29.98 -19.17
N GLY A 184 4.20 -28.88 -19.81
CA GLY A 184 3.30 -27.83 -20.31
C GLY A 184 2.84 -26.82 -19.26
N TYR A 185 3.02 -27.09 -17.96
CA TYR A 185 2.80 -26.11 -16.88
C TYR A 185 3.91 -25.07 -16.88
N LYS A 186 3.54 -23.79 -16.91
CA LYS A 186 4.47 -22.66 -16.88
C LYS A 186 4.24 -21.83 -15.63
N VAL A 187 5.29 -21.54 -14.87
CA VAL A 187 5.17 -20.74 -13.64
C VAL A 187 6.35 -19.79 -13.46
N PRO A 188 6.11 -18.50 -13.20
CA PRO A 188 7.16 -17.58 -12.77
C PRO A 188 7.74 -18.04 -11.44
N CYS A 189 9.05 -17.99 -11.31
CA CYS A 189 9.79 -18.42 -10.14
C CYS A 189 10.73 -17.31 -9.67
N ASP A 190 10.76 -17.09 -8.37
CA ASP A 190 11.70 -16.20 -7.69
C ASP A 190 12.58 -17.06 -6.77
N MET A 191 13.87 -17.19 -7.10
CA MET A 191 14.83 -17.92 -6.26
C MET A 191 15.69 -16.97 -5.44
N SER A 192 15.59 -17.10 -4.12
CA SER A 192 16.40 -16.38 -3.13
C SER A 192 17.51 -17.25 -2.55
N PHE A 193 18.55 -16.61 -2.02
CA PHE A 193 19.65 -17.30 -1.35
C PHE A 193 19.43 -17.28 0.16
N HIS A 194 19.28 -18.47 0.75
CA HIS A 194 19.30 -18.75 2.19
C HIS A 194 18.58 -17.70 3.05
N HIS A 195 17.27 -17.59 2.89
CA HIS A 195 16.41 -16.65 3.64
C HIS A 195 15.44 -17.45 4.51
N ARG A 196 15.94 -17.94 5.65
CA ARG A 196 15.23 -18.93 6.49
C ARG A 196 14.01 -18.30 7.16
N LEU A 197 14.08 -17.02 7.54
CA LEU A 197 12.94 -16.29 8.12
C LEU A 197 11.69 -16.33 7.22
N ALA A 198 11.84 -16.31 5.90
CA ALA A 198 10.71 -16.43 4.98
C ALA A 198 10.01 -17.79 5.05
N LEU A 199 10.73 -18.88 5.38
CA LEU A 199 10.14 -20.20 5.59
C LEU A 199 9.25 -20.20 6.85
N TYR A 200 9.73 -19.63 7.95
CA TYR A 200 8.97 -19.53 9.20
C TYR A 200 7.76 -18.61 9.06
N ASN A 201 7.93 -17.45 8.42
CA ASN A 201 6.81 -16.57 8.08
C ASN A 201 5.76 -17.30 7.25
N THR A 202 6.19 -18.06 6.25
CA THR A 202 5.31 -18.87 5.39
C THR A 202 4.56 -19.94 6.18
N LYS A 203 5.26 -20.65 7.08
CA LYS A 203 4.67 -21.66 7.97
C LYS A 203 3.66 -21.06 8.93
N LEU A 204 3.96 -19.88 9.50
CA LEU A 204 3.08 -19.15 10.39
C LEU A 204 1.80 -18.75 9.67
N LEU A 205 1.91 -18.15 8.48
CA LEU A 205 0.77 -17.77 7.65
C LEU A 205 -0.10 -18.98 7.29
N HIS A 206 0.52 -20.11 6.93
CA HIS A 206 -0.20 -21.35 6.66
C HIS A 206 -1.02 -21.78 7.86
N PHE A 207 -0.39 -21.88 9.03
CA PHE A 207 -1.06 -22.30 10.25
C PHE A 207 -2.22 -21.36 10.61
N LEU A 208 -1.98 -20.04 10.65
CA LEU A 208 -3.02 -19.05 10.90
C LEU A 208 -4.19 -19.15 9.91
N GLY A 209 -3.91 -19.47 8.64
CA GLY A 209 -4.93 -19.71 7.62
C GLY A 209 -5.82 -20.93 7.89
N THR A 210 -5.34 -21.90 8.67
CA THR A 210 -6.06 -23.15 8.99
C THR A 210 -6.83 -23.12 10.32
N ILE A 211 -6.60 -22.11 11.18
CA ILE A 211 -7.22 -22.02 12.51
C ILE A 211 -8.74 -21.88 12.43
N ASP A 212 -9.25 -21.09 11.47
CA ASP A 212 -10.68 -20.85 11.32
C ASP A 212 -11.09 -20.83 9.83
N PRO A 213 -12.19 -21.51 9.44
CA PRO A 213 -12.61 -21.63 8.05
C PRO A 213 -12.98 -20.30 7.36
N ARG A 214 -13.12 -19.21 8.12
CA ARG A 214 -13.41 -17.87 7.58
C ARG A 214 -12.14 -17.15 7.12
N VAL A 215 -10.96 -17.55 7.59
CA VAL A 215 -9.70 -16.81 7.34
C VAL A 215 -9.34 -16.79 5.86
N GLN A 216 -9.31 -17.95 5.20
CA GLN A 216 -8.90 -18.03 3.79
C GLN A 216 -9.88 -17.32 2.84
N PRO A 217 -11.22 -17.52 2.93
CA PRO A 217 -12.15 -16.79 2.08
C PRO A 217 -12.08 -15.27 2.26
N LEU A 218 -11.94 -14.79 3.51
CA LEU A 218 -11.78 -13.36 3.79
C LEU A 218 -10.46 -12.82 3.22
N MET A 219 -9.35 -13.50 3.49
CA MET A 219 -8.01 -13.13 3.01
C MET A 219 -7.96 -13.01 1.49
N ILE A 220 -8.45 -14.03 0.78
CA ILE A 220 -8.44 -14.02 -0.69
C ILE A 220 -9.33 -12.90 -1.23
N THR A 221 -10.52 -12.70 -0.67
CA THR A 221 -11.43 -11.62 -1.10
C THR A 221 -10.79 -10.24 -0.93
N LEU A 222 -10.17 -9.97 0.23
CA LEU A 222 -9.53 -8.68 0.52
C LEU A 222 -8.25 -8.45 -0.30
N ARG A 223 -7.40 -9.48 -0.45
CA ARG A 223 -6.22 -9.39 -1.32
C ARG A 223 -6.64 -9.15 -2.76
N PHE A 224 -7.73 -9.77 -3.18
CA PHE A 224 -8.26 -9.59 -4.50
C PHE A 224 -8.79 -8.16 -4.73
N TRP A 225 -9.59 -7.64 -3.79
CA TRP A 225 -10.01 -6.23 -3.75
C TRP A 225 -8.82 -5.27 -3.88
N ALA A 226 -7.79 -5.45 -3.05
CA ALA A 226 -6.61 -4.59 -3.06
C ALA A 226 -5.80 -4.70 -4.37
N LYS A 227 -5.74 -5.89 -5.00
CA LYS A 227 -5.10 -6.06 -6.32
C LYS A 227 -5.87 -5.35 -7.43
N CYS A 228 -7.20 -5.49 -7.50
CA CYS A 228 -8.04 -4.81 -8.51
C CYS A 228 -7.86 -3.29 -8.48
N LEU A 229 -7.78 -2.73 -7.28
CA LEU A 229 -7.62 -1.29 -7.08
C LEU A 229 -6.14 -0.83 -7.13
N ASN A 230 -5.20 -1.76 -7.35
CA ASN A 230 -3.75 -1.52 -7.40
C ASN A 230 -3.14 -1.00 -6.09
N TYR A 231 -3.68 -1.40 -4.93
CA TYR A 231 -3.08 -1.14 -3.61
C TYR A 231 -2.01 -2.17 -3.23
N ILE A 232 -1.91 -3.27 -3.98
CA ILE A 232 -0.82 -4.24 -3.86
C ILE A 232 0.05 -4.17 -5.11
N GLY A 233 1.36 -3.95 -4.94
CA GLY A 233 2.31 -3.88 -6.06
C GLY A 233 3.46 -2.89 -5.85
N CYS A 234 4.22 -2.61 -6.90
CA CYS A 234 5.34 -1.66 -6.85
C CYS A 234 4.88 -0.26 -6.41
N GLY A 235 5.55 0.32 -5.41
CA GLY A 235 5.22 1.64 -4.83
C GLY A 235 4.00 1.66 -3.90
N HIS A 236 3.39 0.49 -3.68
CA HIS A 236 2.23 0.27 -2.81
C HIS A 236 2.56 -0.82 -1.76
N LEU A 237 1.52 -1.38 -1.13
CA LEU A 237 1.70 -2.46 -0.15
C LEU A 237 2.21 -3.72 -0.85
N SER A 238 3.11 -4.45 -0.20
CA SER A 238 3.42 -5.81 -0.65
C SER A 238 2.24 -6.74 -0.36
N SER A 239 2.11 -7.85 -1.11
CA SER A 239 1.10 -8.88 -0.81
C SER A 239 1.25 -9.41 0.62
N TYR A 240 2.49 -9.52 1.10
CA TYR A 240 2.80 -9.95 2.45
C TYR A 240 2.34 -8.94 3.50
N CYS A 241 2.67 -7.65 3.33
CA CYS A 241 2.23 -6.59 4.24
C CYS A 241 0.70 -6.53 4.33
N PHE A 242 -0.01 -6.58 3.21
CA PHE A 242 -1.48 -6.59 3.22
C PHE A 242 -2.04 -7.83 3.92
N THR A 243 -1.40 -8.99 3.76
CA THR A 243 -1.78 -10.23 4.50
C THR A 243 -1.63 -10.02 6.01
N LEU A 244 -0.57 -9.35 6.47
CA LEU A 244 -0.38 -9.05 7.88
C LEU A 244 -1.44 -8.07 8.42
N LEU A 245 -1.93 -7.12 7.60
CA LEU A 245 -3.06 -6.26 7.99
C LEU A 245 -4.33 -7.10 8.26
N VAL A 246 -4.66 -8.04 7.37
CA VAL A 246 -5.84 -8.90 7.57
C VAL A 246 -5.68 -9.78 8.82
N ILE A 247 -4.49 -10.32 9.07
CA ILE A 247 -4.20 -11.10 10.29
C ILE A 247 -4.36 -10.22 11.53
N PHE A 248 -3.77 -9.03 11.53
CA PHE A 248 -3.86 -8.11 12.66
C PHE A 248 -5.31 -7.74 12.98
N PHE A 249 -6.12 -7.46 11.96
CA PHE A 249 -7.55 -7.23 12.13
C PHE A 249 -8.22 -8.42 12.83
N LEU A 250 -7.99 -9.65 12.38
CA LEU A 250 -8.56 -10.86 12.99
C LEU A 250 -8.06 -11.15 14.42
N GLN A 251 -6.89 -10.62 14.79
CA GLN A 251 -6.37 -10.63 16.17
C GLN A 251 -7.04 -9.57 17.07
N ASN A 252 -7.62 -8.51 16.49
CA ASN A 252 -8.09 -7.33 17.23
C ASN A 252 -9.59 -7.07 17.13
N ILE A 253 -10.36 -7.92 16.45
CA ILE A 253 -11.82 -7.89 16.53
C ILE A 253 -12.33 -8.35 17.90
N GLU A 254 -13.55 -7.92 18.22
CA GLU A 254 -14.28 -8.43 19.38
C GLU A 254 -14.40 -9.96 19.30
N ASN A 255 -13.92 -10.65 20.33
CA ASN A 255 -13.61 -12.08 20.31
C ASN A 255 -12.63 -12.41 19.16
N PRO A 256 -11.31 -12.36 19.40
CA PRO A 256 -10.32 -12.64 18.36
C PRO A 256 -10.55 -13.99 17.67
N ILE A 257 -10.42 -13.99 16.34
CA ILE A 257 -10.44 -15.22 15.54
C ILE A 257 -9.04 -15.84 15.49
N LEU A 258 -8.00 -14.99 15.42
CA LEU A 258 -6.61 -15.44 15.39
C LEU A 258 -5.89 -15.10 16.70
N PRO A 259 -5.00 -15.98 17.17
CA PRO A 259 -4.11 -15.69 18.30
C PRO A 259 -2.99 -14.72 17.90
N SER A 260 -2.38 -14.04 18.88
CA SER A 260 -1.10 -13.37 18.69
C SER A 260 0.01 -14.40 18.44
N VAL A 261 1.09 -14.00 17.76
CA VAL A 261 2.21 -14.94 17.55
C VAL A 261 2.88 -15.29 18.87
N ASP A 262 3.02 -14.36 19.81
CA ASP A 262 3.58 -14.65 21.14
C ASP A 262 2.80 -15.76 21.87
N LEU A 263 1.47 -15.84 21.68
CA LEU A 263 0.66 -16.93 22.23
C LEU A 263 0.99 -18.29 21.58
N LEU A 264 1.32 -18.29 20.28
CA LEU A 264 1.78 -19.50 19.58
C LEU A 264 3.19 -19.93 20.02
N MET A 265 4.01 -18.99 20.51
CA MET A 265 5.40 -19.22 20.90
C MET A 265 5.54 -19.68 22.36
N LYS A 266 4.58 -19.34 23.24
CA LYS A 266 4.66 -19.54 24.69
C LYS A 266 5.06 -20.95 25.14
N ASP A 267 4.54 -21.99 24.49
CA ASP A 267 4.78 -23.40 24.82
C ASP A 267 5.42 -24.18 23.66
N ALA A 268 6.17 -23.48 22.80
CA ALA A 268 6.89 -24.07 21.69
C ALA A 268 8.36 -24.31 22.05
N GLU A 269 8.99 -25.27 21.38
CA GLU A 269 10.45 -25.41 21.44
C GLU A 269 11.10 -24.14 20.87
N SER A 270 12.06 -23.58 21.61
CA SER A 270 12.82 -22.41 21.19
C SER A 270 13.67 -22.75 19.97
N VAL A 271 13.57 -21.91 18.94
CA VAL A 271 14.32 -22.05 17.69
C VAL A 271 14.82 -20.67 17.29
N ILE A 272 16.14 -20.49 17.25
CA ILE A 272 16.77 -19.24 16.85
C ILE A 272 17.27 -19.33 15.41
N GLU A 273 16.82 -18.41 14.57
CA GLU A 273 17.16 -18.35 13.15
C GLU A 273 17.50 -16.91 12.77
N GLU A 274 18.66 -16.70 12.16
CA GLU A 274 19.15 -15.36 11.78
C GLU A 274 19.11 -14.35 12.96
N GLY A 275 19.29 -14.84 14.20
CA GLY A 275 19.26 -14.03 15.43
C GLY A 275 17.86 -13.79 16.01
N TRP A 276 16.81 -14.38 15.44
CA TRP A 276 15.43 -14.20 15.87
C TRP A 276 14.83 -15.49 16.43
N GLU A 277 14.05 -15.37 17.49
CA GLU A 277 13.21 -16.46 17.98
C GLU A 277 12.01 -16.67 17.04
N VAL A 278 11.94 -17.87 16.47
CA VAL A 278 10.96 -18.29 15.45
C VAL A 278 10.22 -19.57 15.83
N GLY A 279 10.47 -20.14 17.01
CA GLY A 279 9.79 -21.32 17.52
C GLY A 279 8.33 -21.03 17.86
N PHE A 280 7.39 -21.70 17.17
CA PHE A 280 5.96 -21.62 17.48
C PHE A 280 5.26 -22.97 17.24
N THR A 281 4.17 -23.23 17.97
CA THR A 281 3.37 -24.43 17.80
C THR A 281 2.37 -24.31 16.64
N CYS A 282 2.22 -25.39 15.87
CA CYS A 282 1.20 -25.52 14.82
C CYS A 282 0.11 -26.54 15.22
N ASP A 283 -0.03 -26.82 16.51
CA ASP A 283 -1.02 -27.77 17.01
C ASP A 283 -2.39 -27.08 17.16
N PRO A 284 -3.38 -27.40 16.31
CA PRO A 284 -4.70 -26.77 16.39
C PRO A 284 -5.45 -27.14 17.68
N SER A 285 -5.10 -28.27 18.33
CA SER A 285 -5.77 -28.69 19.58
C SER A 285 -5.48 -27.75 20.76
N LYS A 286 -4.39 -26.98 20.70
CA LYS A 286 -4.02 -25.98 21.70
C LYS A 286 -4.85 -24.69 21.61
N PHE A 287 -5.64 -24.52 20.56
CA PHE A 287 -6.43 -23.32 20.33
C PHE A 287 -7.92 -23.66 20.24
N PRO A 288 -8.72 -23.30 21.27
CA PRO A 288 -10.15 -23.54 21.20
C PRO A 288 -10.76 -22.76 20.02
N PRO A 289 -11.82 -23.28 19.39
CA PRO A 289 -12.51 -22.57 18.32
C PRO A 289 -12.92 -21.17 18.77
N SER A 290 -12.80 -20.19 17.86
CA SER A 290 -13.13 -18.80 18.18
C SER A 290 -14.58 -18.68 18.67
N LYS A 291 -14.76 -17.90 19.75
CA LYS A 291 -16.09 -17.53 20.26
C LYS A 291 -16.82 -16.57 19.33
N ASN A 292 -16.12 -15.95 18.39
CA ASN A 292 -16.69 -15.03 17.41
C ASN A 292 -17.68 -15.73 16.48
N LYS A 293 -18.91 -15.21 16.39
CA LYS A 293 -20.00 -15.75 15.56
C LYS A 293 -20.27 -14.98 14.26
N LYS A 294 -19.52 -13.91 13.98
CA LYS A 294 -19.72 -13.07 12.79
C LYS A 294 -19.45 -13.88 11.51
N ASN A 295 -20.33 -13.74 10.53
CA ASN A 295 -20.15 -14.38 9.23
C ASN A 295 -19.14 -13.59 8.36
N LEU A 296 -18.85 -14.08 7.14
CA LEU A 296 -17.86 -13.44 6.26
C LEU A 296 -18.30 -12.05 5.80
N ASP A 297 -19.60 -11.78 5.70
CA ASP A 297 -20.17 -10.51 5.22
C ASP A 297 -19.91 -9.42 6.26
N GLU A 298 -20.14 -9.77 7.53
CA GLU A 298 -19.89 -8.92 8.68
C GLU A 298 -18.39 -8.66 8.84
N LEU A 299 -17.56 -9.70 8.77
CA LEU A 299 -16.09 -9.56 8.86
C LEU A 299 -15.51 -8.71 7.73
N LEU A 300 -16.03 -8.85 6.51
CA LEU A 300 -15.60 -8.04 5.37
C LEU A 300 -15.92 -6.55 5.59
N LYS A 301 -17.14 -6.24 6.06
CA LYS A 301 -17.54 -4.87 6.42
C LYS A 301 -16.67 -4.30 7.54
N GLU A 302 -16.46 -5.09 8.59
CA GLU A 302 -15.67 -4.67 9.75
C GLU A 302 -14.21 -4.42 9.40
N PHE A 303 -13.60 -5.19 8.50
CA PHE A 303 -12.23 -4.92 8.05
C PHE A 303 -12.10 -3.52 7.44
N PHE A 304 -13.03 -3.15 6.55
CA PHE A 304 -13.02 -1.84 5.91
C PHE A 304 -13.26 -0.72 6.92
N ASN A 305 -14.21 -0.89 7.84
CA ASN A 305 -14.47 0.07 8.89
C ASN A 305 -13.27 0.22 9.86
N PHE A 306 -12.63 -0.90 10.23
CA PHE A 306 -11.48 -0.93 11.13
C PHE A 306 -10.32 -0.10 10.57
N TYR A 307 -9.93 -0.36 9.32
CA TYR A 307 -8.78 0.32 8.73
C TYR A 307 -9.07 1.72 8.20
N TRP A 308 -10.32 2.05 7.88
CA TRP A 308 -10.70 3.44 7.61
C TRP A 308 -10.49 4.33 8.85
N ASN A 309 -10.82 3.81 10.04
CA ASN A 309 -10.61 4.53 11.30
C ASN A 309 -9.18 4.38 11.87
N PHE A 310 -8.36 3.51 11.28
CA PHE A 310 -7.01 3.26 11.78
C PHE A 310 -6.05 4.43 11.52
N ASN A 311 -5.21 4.73 12.53
CA ASN A 311 -4.21 5.78 12.44
C ASN A 311 -2.84 5.22 12.01
N PHE A 312 -2.67 5.03 10.70
CA PHE A 312 -1.40 4.56 10.09
C PHE A 312 -0.21 5.50 10.34
N TYR A 313 -0.45 6.77 10.69
CA TYR A 313 0.59 7.78 10.85
C TYR A 313 1.27 7.76 12.23
N GLU A 314 0.59 7.22 13.24
CA GLU A 314 1.10 7.19 14.62
C GLU A 314 1.36 5.78 15.14
N LEU A 315 0.80 4.77 14.48
CA LEU A 315 0.72 3.42 15.00
C LEU A 315 1.52 2.44 14.15
N ILE A 316 2.24 1.57 14.84
CA ILE A 316 2.89 0.38 14.30
C ILE A 316 1.95 -0.79 14.57
N ILE A 317 1.68 -1.55 13.51
CA ILE A 317 0.93 -2.80 13.57
C ILE A 317 1.89 -3.92 13.95
N CYS A 318 1.71 -4.51 15.13
CA CYS A 318 2.57 -5.60 15.62
C CYS A 318 1.74 -6.89 15.74
N ILE A 319 1.78 -7.74 14.71
CA ILE A 319 1.07 -9.03 14.75
C ILE A 319 1.67 -10.02 15.75
N ARG A 320 2.95 -9.84 16.12
CA ARG A 320 3.62 -10.68 17.11
C ARG A 320 2.92 -10.61 18.46
N THR A 321 2.76 -9.40 18.98
CA THR A 321 2.06 -9.12 20.23
C THR A 321 0.54 -9.09 20.06
N GLY A 322 0.07 -8.94 18.81
CA GLY A 322 -1.34 -8.70 18.48
C GLY A 322 -1.82 -7.30 18.87
N LYS A 323 -0.91 -6.34 19.10
CA LYS A 323 -1.24 -4.99 19.59
C LYS A 323 -0.70 -3.90 18.67
N VAL A 324 -1.24 -2.69 18.81
CA VAL A 324 -0.63 -1.49 18.24
C VAL A 324 0.44 -0.93 19.16
N GLN A 325 1.50 -0.36 18.59
CA GLN A 325 2.50 0.43 19.31
C GLN A 325 2.53 1.86 18.78
N ARG A 326 2.66 2.86 19.65
CA ARG A 326 2.86 4.25 19.21
C ARG A 326 4.29 4.41 18.71
N ILE A 327 4.45 4.93 17.49
CA ILE A 327 5.75 5.16 16.85
C ILE A 327 6.69 5.94 17.77
N LYS A 328 6.21 7.04 18.39
CA LYS A 328 7.00 7.86 19.31
C LYS A 328 7.61 7.04 20.45
N ASN A 329 6.80 6.24 21.12
CA ASN A 329 7.24 5.44 22.26
C ASN A 329 8.17 4.30 21.80
N PHE A 330 7.90 3.74 20.62
CA PHE A 330 8.66 2.65 20.05
C PHE A 330 10.10 3.07 19.73
N ILE A 331 10.29 4.15 18.97
CA ILE A 331 11.64 4.63 18.58
C ILE A 331 12.43 5.14 19.80
N CYS A 332 11.75 5.77 20.77
CA CYS A 332 12.40 6.31 21.97
C CYS A 332 12.65 5.25 23.07
N SER A 333 12.31 3.98 22.84
CA SER A 333 12.56 2.94 23.83
C SER A 333 14.03 2.54 23.91
N ASP A 334 14.45 1.99 25.06
CA ASP A 334 15.81 1.49 25.27
C ASP A 334 16.12 0.19 24.50
N ASP A 335 15.10 -0.41 23.88
CA ASP A 335 15.24 -1.63 23.08
C ASP A 335 15.95 -1.35 21.74
N GLU A 336 17.14 -1.92 21.58
CA GLU A 336 17.95 -1.78 20.37
C GLU A 336 17.25 -2.32 19.10
N THR A 337 16.35 -3.29 19.22
CA THR A 337 15.56 -3.77 18.07
C THR A 337 14.58 -2.70 17.59
N HIS A 338 13.96 -1.98 18.52
CA HIS A 338 13.04 -0.89 18.19
C HIS A 338 13.76 0.29 17.54
N LYS A 339 14.96 0.63 18.02
CA LYS A 339 15.78 1.70 17.42
C LYS A 339 16.19 1.41 15.97
N ARG A 340 16.36 0.14 15.62
CA ARG A 340 16.71 -0.30 14.24
C ARG A 340 15.50 -0.40 13.31
N PHE A 341 14.28 -0.33 13.85
CA PHE A 341 13.05 -0.39 13.05
C PHE A 341 12.90 0.86 12.18
N ARG A 342 12.75 0.66 10.87
CA ARG A 342 12.64 1.76 9.90
C ARG A 342 11.20 2.21 9.74
N VAL A 343 10.86 3.32 10.38
CA VAL A 343 9.55 3.98 10.28
C VAL A 343 9.36 4.60 8.89
N ARG A 344 8.15 4.42 8.33
CA ARG A 344 7.71 4.85 7.00
C ARG A 344 6.22 5.21 7.03
N ASP A 345 5.64 5.57 5.89
CA ASP A 345 4.24 6.01 5.74
C ASP A 345 3.22 4.97 6.27
N ILE A 346 3.54 3.68 6.16
CA ILE A 346 2.79 2.59 6.77
C ILE A 346 3.78 1.73 7.56
N CYS A 347 3.47 1.48 8.83
CA CYS A 347 4.30 0.70 9.73
C CYS A 347 3.58 -0.59 10.14
N ALA A 348 4.07 -1.71 9.62
CA ALA A 348 3.69 -3.05 10.05
C ALA A 348 4.96 -3.86 10.30
N GLN A 349 5.09 -4.39 11.51
CA GLN A 349 6.26 -5.13 11.95
C GLN A 349 6.16 -6.59 11.50
N ASP A 350 7.25 -7.14 10.96
CA ASP A 350 7.37 -8.58 10.72
C ASP A 350 7.29 -9.36 12.05
N PRO A 351 6.63 -10.52 12.11
CA PRO A 351 6.45 -11.25 13.37
C PRO A 351 7.74 -11.87 13.90
N PHE A 352 8.77 -12.06 13.07
CA PHE A 352 10.05 -12.63 13.50
C PHE A 352 11.17 -11.60 13.44
N ASP A 353 11.41 -10.96 12.29
CA ASP A 353 12.38 -9.86 12.21
C ASP A 353 11.77 -8.56 12.74
N LEU A 354 11.91 -8.33 14.05
CA LEU A 354 11.27 -7.18 14.70
C LEU A 354 11.85 -5.83 14.27
N THR A 355 12.97 -5.81 13.54
CA THR A 355 13.52 -4.59 12.93
C THR A 355 12.93 -4.29 11.55
N TYR A 356 12.23 -5.26 10.94
CA TYR A 356 11.73 -5.14 9.59
C TYR A 356 10.31 -4.58 9.52
N ASN A 357 10.19 -3.38 8.95
CA ASN A 357 8.92 -2.81 8.55
C ASN A 357 8.50 -3.33 7.16
N VAL A 358 7.53 -4.25 7.14
CA VAL A 358 7.02 -4.84 5.88
C VAL A 358 6.22 -3.84 5.05
N GLY A 359 5.75 -2.75 5.66
CA GLY A 359 5.04 -1.64 5.02
C GLY A 359 5.95 -0.63 4.33
N GLY A 360 7.27 -0.78 4.44
CA GLY A 360 8.24 0.25 4.02
C GLY A 360 8.31 0.54 2.51
N SER A 361 7.65 -0.24 1.66
CA SER A 361 7.53 0.03 0.21
C SER A 361 6.33 0.91 -0.15
N ALA A 362 5.35 1.02 0.75
CA ALA A 362 4.15 1.79 0.48
C ALA A 362 4.45 3.28 0.62
N SER A 363 4.04 4.05 -0.39
CA SER A 363 4.18 5.50 -0.39
C SER A 363 2.97 6.19 0.25
N LEU A 364 3.19 7.40 0.75
CA LEU A 364 2.13 8.29 1.23
C LEU A 364 1.04 8.49 0.17
N LYS A 365 1.40 8.66 -1.10
CA LYS A 365 0.45 8.74 -2.22
C LYS A 365 -0.41 7.47 -2.36
N GLY A 366 0.17 6.30 -2.10
CA GLY A 366 -0.59 5.06 -2.04
C GLY A 366 -1.59 5.06 -0.88
N LEU A 367 -1.16 5.51 0.30
CA LEU A 367 -1.99 5.59 1.49
C LEU A 367 -3.18 6.57 1.33
N THR A 368 -2.97 7.73 0.70
CA THR A 368 -4.04 8.72 0.48
C THR A 368 -5.14 8.24 -0.47
N LEU A 369 -4.85 7.26 -1.34
CA LEU A 369 -5.85 6.59 -2.17
C LEU A 369 -6.46 5.36 -1.48
N PHE A 370 -5.62 4.61 -0.76
CA PHE A 370 -6.01 3.40 -0.05
C PHE A 370 -7.06 3.69 1.03
N LYS A 371 -6.80 4.70 1.88
CA LYS A 371 -7.64 4.98 3.03
C LYS A 371 -9.09 5.34 2.63
N PRO A 372 -9.37 6.33 1.76
CA PRO A 372 -10.74 6.61 1.31
C PRO A 372 -11.44 5.42 0.63
N SER A 373 -10.67 4.55 -0.02
CA SER A 373 -11.24 3.38 -0.69
C SER A 373 -11.71 2.31 0.30
N LEU A 374 -11.15 2.27 1.51
CA LEU A 374 -11.71 1.47 2.61
C LEU A 374 -13.10 2.01 3.00
N TYR A 375 -13.25 3.34 3.12
CA TYR A 375 -14.55 3.95 3.39
C TYR A 375 -15.57 3.64 2.29
N PHE A 376 -15.21 3.82 1.03
CA PHE A 376 -16.12 3.50 -0.09
C PHE A 376 -16.49 2.03 -0.11
N ALA A 377 -15.53 1.12 0.13
CA ALA A 377 -15.82 -0.31 0.24
C ALA A 377 -16.85 -0.60 1.34
N TYR A 378 -16.71 0.03 2.51
CA TYR A 378 -17.67 -0.07 3.60
C TYR A 378 -19.06 0.44 3.18
N GLN A 379 -19.14 1.63 2.58
CA GLN A 379 -20.40 2.23 2.14
C GLN A 379 -21.11 1.43 1.04
N ILE A 380 -20.35 0.87 0.08
CA ILE A 380 -20.87 -0.07 -0.93
C ILE A 380 -21.55 -1.25 -0.25
N LEU A 381 -20.89 -1.86 0.75
CA LEU A 381 -21.42 -3.02 1.46
C LEU A 381 -22.61 -2.70 2.37
N CYS A 382 -22.70 -1.46 2.87
CA CYS A 382 -23.88 -0.94 3.56
C CYS A 382 -25.01 -0.57 2.58
N LYS A 383 -24.79 -0.69 1.27
CA LYS A 383 -25.71 -0.30 0.18
C LYS A 383 -26.00 1.20 0.09
N ASN A 384 -25.15 2.01 0.73
CA ASN A 384 -25.23 3.47 0.70
C ASN A 384 -24.55 4.07 -0.55
N LEU A 385 -23.70 3.29 -1.23
CA LEU A 385 -23.11 3.64 -2.54
C LEU A 385 -23.47 2.55 -3.55
N GLN A 386 -24.08 2.96 -4.66
CA GLN A 386 -24.50 2.10 -5.77
C GLN A 386 -24.11 2.77 -7.09
N ASP A 387 -23.93 2.01 -8.17
CA ASP A 387 -23.82 2.58 -9.52
C ASP A 387 -25.21 2.81 -10.13
N ASP A 388 -25.25 3.60 -11.21
CA ASP A 388 -26.46 3.80 -12.03
C ASP A 388 -26.83 2.51 -12.82
N GLU A 389 -26.01 1.46 -12.71
CA GLU A 389 -26.13 0.16 -13.40
C GLU A 389 -26.60 -0.95 -12.43
N THR A 390 -26.82 -2.15 -12.96
CA THR A 390 -27.42 -3.30 -12.25
C THR A 390 -26.45 -4.08 -11.33
N ASP A 391 -25.26 -3.56 -11.04
CA ASP A 391 -24.22 -4.36 -10.37
C ASP A 391 -24.49 -4.53 -8.87
N THR A 392 -24.22 -5.74 -8.37
CA THR A 392 -24.39 -6.02 -6.95
C THR A 392 -23.27 -5.34 -6.13
N PRO A 393 -23.50 -5.00 -4.84
CA PRO A 393 -22.46 -4.42 -3.97
C PRO A 393 -21.15 -5.21 -3.97
N PHE A 394 -21.23 -6.53 -4.08
CA PHE A 394 -20.04 -7.38 -4.13
C PHE A 394 -19.24 -7.20 -5.43
N GLN A 395 -19.89 -6.99 -6.57
CA GLN A 395 -19.19 -6.73 -7.84
C GLN A 395 -18.54 -5.35 -7.83
N LEU A 396 -19.24 -4.35 -7.28
CA LEU A 396 -18.76 -2.97 -7.17
C LEU A 396 -17.44 -2.85 -6.39
N LEU A 397 -17.22 -3.68 -5.37
CA LEU A 397 -15.95 -3.72 -4.61
C LEU A 397 -14.72 -3.86 -5.51
N PHE A 398 -14.85 -4.55 -6.64
CA PHE A 398 -13.70 -4.88 -7.50
C PHE A 398 -13.58 -3.97 -8.74
N LYS A 399 -14.56 -3.09 -8.97
CA LYS A 399 -14.58 -2.20 -10.14
C LYS A 399 -13.70 -0.96 -9.92
N LYS A 400 -12.46 -0.99 -10.38
CA LYS A 400 -11.55 0.18 -10.31
C LYS A 400 -12.15 1.45 -10.93
N ALA A 401 -12.85 1.32 -12.06
CA ALA A 401 -13.54 2.45 -12.69
C ALA A 401 -14.60 3.06 -11.76
N PHE A 402 -15.39 2.22 -11.07
CA PHE A 402 -16.35 2.71 -10.07
C PHE A 402 -15.65 3.45 -8.94
N TYR A 403 -14.53 2.95 -8.41
CA TYR A 403 -13.78 3.68 -7.38
C TYR A 403 -13.23 5.00 -7.90
N LYS A 404 -12.71 5.04 -9.13
CA LYS A 404 -12.22 6.28 -9.75
C LYS A 404 -13.36 7.28 -9.95
N THR A 405 -14.45 6.84 -10.56
CA THR A 405 -15.64 7.64 -10.80
C THR A 405 -16.33 8.04 -9.50
N THR A 406 -16.37 7.18 -8.48
CA THR A 406 -16.83 7.51 -7.13
C THR A 406 -15.90 8.55 -6.55
N PHE A 407 -14.60 8.34 -6.52
CA PHE A 407 -13.62 9.34 -6.08
C PHE A 407 -13.76 10.68 -6.83
N ASP A 408 -14.13 10.66 -8.11
CA ASP A 408 -14.37 11.83 -8.95
C ASP A 408 -15.79 12.46 -8.78
N ARG A 409 -16.84 11.65 -8.52
CA ARG A 409 -18.29 12.02 -8.41
C ARG A 409 -18.73 12.14 -6.95
N ASN A 410 -18.68 11.00 -6.25
CA ASN A 410 -18.80 10.86 -4.82
C ASN A 410 -17.42 11.08 -4.22
N MET A 411 -16.84 12.25 -4.41
CA MET A 411 -16.13 12.78 -3.26
C MET A 411 -17.25 13.02 -2.23
N PRO A 412 -17.62 12.02 -1.40
CA PRO A 412 -18.82 12.08 -0.63
C PRO A 412 -18.35 12.75 0.65
N PHE A 413 -18.46 14.06 0.69
CA PHE A 413 -19.44 14.62 1.59
C PHE A 413 -20.23 13.55 2.39
N THR A 414 -19.62 13.12 3.50
CA THR A 414 -20.13 12.46 4.73
C THR A 414 -18.89 12.04 5.53
N HIS A 415 -18.17 12.94 6.18
CA HIS A 415 -18.56 14.28 6.62
C HIS A 415 -18.39 15.34 5.52
N MET A 416 -19.50 15.86 5.01
CA MET A 416 -19.60 17.33 5.01
C MET A 416 -19.59 17.67 6.50
N ASP A 417 -18.58 18.37 6.98
CA ASP A 417 -18.77 19.79 6.81
C ASP A 417 -17.91 20.10 5.62
N THR A 418 -18.56 20.62 4.57
CA THR A 418 -18.00 21.55 3.59
C THR A 418 -16.49 21.48 3.68
N GLU A 419 -15.65 20.80 2.85
CA GLU A 419 -14.28 21.31 2.56
C GLU A 419 -13.53 20.61 1.37
N GLN A 420 -13.41 21.16 0.14
CA GLN A 420 -12.59 20.60 -0.98
C GLN A 420 -11.08 20.51 -0.74
N TYR A 421 -10.67 19.42 -0.12
CA TYR A 421 -9.34 19.21 0.43
C TYR A 421 -8.16 19.26 -0.60
N LEU A 422 -7.26 20.24 -0.44
CA LEU A 422 -5.88 20.29 -0.87
C LEU A 422 -4.96 20.02 0.35
N TYR A 423 -4.25 18.90 0.32
CA TYR A 423 -3.22 18.59 1.32
C TYR A 423 -1.88 19.21 0.90
N MET A 424 -1.31 20.02 1.78
CA MET A 424 -0.02 20.65 1.61
C MET A 424 0.95 20.15 2.68
N PHE A 425 2.09 19.62 2.25
CA PHE A 425 3.14 19.15 3.15
C PHE A 425 4.35 20.09 3.06
N PRO A 426 5.11 20.30 4.14
CA PRO A 426 6.32 21.12 4.14
C PRO A 426 7.40 20.61 3.19
N ASP A 427 7.29 19.37 2.69
CA ASP A 427 8.24 18.77 1.75
C ASP A 427 7.56 18.47 0.39
N TYR A 428 7.27 19.52 -0.37
CA TYR A 428 7.09 19.40 -1.82
C TYR A 428 8.47 19.07 -2.43
N LYS A 429 8.61 17.85 -2.97
CA LYS A 429 9.85 17.21 -3.48
C LYS A 429 10.60 17.92 -4.64
N THR A 430 10.65 19.24 -4.69
CA THR A 430 11.56 20.02 -5.55
C THR A 430 12.27 21.18 -4.83
N LEU A 431 12.17 21.32 -3.49
CA LEU A 431 12.88 22.37 -2.73
C LEU A 431 14.19 21.93 -2.06
N ALA A 432 14.81 20.84 -2.53
CA ALA A 432 16.22 20.56 -2.23
C ALA A 432 17.05 20.99 -3.44
N PRO A 433 17.70 22.18 -3.44
CA PRO A 433 18.56 22.64 -2.36
C PRO A 433 18.36 24.14 -2.05
N LEU A 434 17.37 24.48 -1.22
CA LEU A 434 17.44 25.72 -0.46
C LEU A 434 17.86 25.32 0.96
N GLY A 435 19.14 25.55 1.26
CA GLY A 435 19.68 25.36 2.61
C GLY A 435 18.84 26.18 3.58
N ASP A 436 18.39 25.51 4.64
CA ASP A 436 17.47 25.98 5.68
C ASP A 436 15.99 25.75 5.35
N ALA A 437 15.51 24.52 5.62
CA ALA A 437 14.09 24.20 5.58
C ALA A 437 13.31 25.10 6.58
N ILE A 438 12.25 25.75 6.09
CA ILE A 438 11.37 26.60 6.91
C ILE A 438 10.82 25.77 8.08
N PRO A 439 10.96 26.25 9.33
CA PRO A 439 10.34 25.59 10.47
C PRO A 439 8.83 25.42 10.30
N VAL A 440 8.33 24.22 10.57
CA VAL A 440 6.93 23.82 10.42
C VAL A 440 5.92 24.78 11.08
N HIS A 441 6.30 25.45 12.17
CA HIS A 441 5.43 26.41 12.85
C HIS A 441 5.13 27.64 11.97
N LEU A 442 6.12 28.13 11.23
CA LEU A 442 5.97 29.25 10.30
C LEU A 442 5.05 28.89 9.12
N TRP A 443 5.00 27.62 8.71
CA TRP A 443 4.06 27.17 7.67
C TRP A 443 2.59 27.40 8.05
N TYR A 444 2.24 27.15 9.32
CA TYR A 444 0.88 27.35 9.82
C TYR A 444 0.48 28.82 9.96
N GLU A 445 1.46 29.72 9.98
CA GLU A 445 1.26 31.16 9.99
C GLU A 445 1.14 31.72 8.57
N PHE A 446 2.06 31.34 7.66
CA PHE A 446 2.17 31.96 6.35
C PHE A 446 1.19 31.43 5.29
N ILE A 447 0.94 30.12 5.25
CA ILE A 447 0.12 29.52 4.19
C ILE A 447 -1.33 30.05 4.21
N PRO A 448 -2.01 30.20 5.37
CA PRO A 448 -3.37 30.76 5.38
C PRO A 448 -3.49 32.14 4.72
N ASP A 449 -2.61 33.07 5.09
CA ASP A 449 -2.63 34.44 4.52
C ASP A 449 -2.23 34.42 3.02
N THR A 450 -1.33 33.51 2.62
CA THR A 450 -0.97 33.35 1.20
C THR A 450 -2.15 32.83 0.37
N ILE A 451 -2.94 31.89 0.89
CA ILE A 451 -4.15 31.40 0.22
C ILE A 451 -5.17 32.51 0.06
N LEU A 452 -5.39 33.34 1.08
CA LEU A 452 -6.26 34.52 0.98
C LEU A 452 -5.80 35.45 -0.15
N ASN A 453 -4.50 35.73 -0.24
CA ASN A 453 -3.94 36.58 -1.28
C ASN A 453 -4.08 35.99 -2.69
N ILE A 454 -3.93 34.68 -2.85
CA ILE A 454 -4.20 34.01 -4.14
C ILE A 454 -5.67 34.21 -4.54
N LEU A 455 -6.60 33.99 -3.61
CA LEU A 455 -8.04 34.12 -3.90
C LEU A 455 -8.40 35.56 -4.29
N LYS A 456 -7.89 36.56 -3.55
CA LYS A 456 -8.14 37.99 -3.80
C LYS A 456 -7.45 38.52 -5.04
N TYR A 457 -6.14 38.33 -5.17
CA TYR A 457 -5.33 39.10 -6.11
C TYR A 457 -4.98 38.33 -7.40
N ILE A 458 -5.15 37.00 -7.41
CA ILE A 458 -4.93 36.18 -8.61
C ILE A 458 -6.25 35.72 -9.22
N PHE A 459 -7.22 35.33 -8.38
CA PHE A 459 -8.52 34.89 -8.87
C PHE A 459 -9.58 35.99 -8.88
N PHE A 460 -9.32 37.14 -8.24
CA PHE A 460 -10.26 38.24 -8.10
C PHE A 460 -11.61 37.79 -7.54
N PHE A 461 -11.58 36.87 -6.58
CA PHE A 461 -12.77 36.54 -5.81
C PHE A 461 -12.90 37.54 -4.68
N ASP A 462 -14.13 37.97 -4.42
CA ASP A 462 -14.44 38.72 -3.22
C ASP A 462 -14.36 37.78 -2.02
N ALA A 463 -13.25 37.85 -1.28
CA ALA A 463 -12.86 36.89 -0.27
C ALA A 463 -12.66 37.56 1.09
N GLU A 464 -13.37 37.11 2.13
CA GLU A 464 -13.30 37.69 3.47
C GLU A 464 -12.98 36.61 4.52
N VAL A 465 -12.13 36.95 5.50
CA VAL A 465 -11.84 36.05 6.62
C VAL A 465 -12.99 36.14 7.63
N ILE A 466 -13.66 35.02 7.89
CA ILE A 466 -14.81 34.95 8.79
C ILE A 466 -14.49 34.21 10.11
N ASP A 467 -13.38 33.47 10.17
CA ASP A 467 -12.88 32.83 11.40
C ASP A 467 -11.34 32.72 11.33
N LYS A 468 -10.64 33.09 12.40
CA LYS A 468 -9.17 32.99 12.54
C LYS A 468 -8.83 32.59 13.97
N ASN A 469 -8.51 31.32 14.18
CA ASN A 469 -8.10 30.79 15.48
C ASN A 469 -6.58 30.63 15.55
N LEU A 470 -5.93 31.52 16.30
CA LEU A 470 -4.50 31.41 16.63
C LEU A 470 -4.37 30.55 17.90
N CYS A 471 -4.31 29.22 17.72
CA CYS A 471 -3.90 28.22 18.72
C CYS A 471 -4.39 28.41 20.17
N ASP A 472 -5.58 27.86 20.50
CA ASP A 472 -5.83 27.35 21.85
C ASP A 472 -5.65 25.83 21.84
N GLU A 473 -4.73 25.31 22.65
CA GLU A 473 -4.59 23.86 22.83
C GLU A 473 -5.86 23.29 23.47
N PRO A 474 -6.45 22.20 22.93
CA PRO A 474 -7.64 21.62 23.54
C PRO A 474 -7.30 20.98 24.90
N PRO A 475 -8.16 21.13 25.92
CA PRO A 475 -7.94 20.57 27.25
C PRO A 475 -7.83 19.03 27.21
N GLU A 476 -6.92 18.47 28.00
CA GLU A 476 -6.46 17.07 27.99
C GLU A 476 -7.51 15.98 28.35
N THR A 477 -8.81 16.28 28.35
CA THR A 477 -9.82 15.40 28.97
C THR A 477 -10.82 14.73 28.03
N GLU A 478 -10.74 14.91 26.71
CA GLU A 478 -11.63 14.21 25.77
C GLU A 478 -10.97 13.01 25.06
N SER A 479 -11.79 11.97 24.82
CA SER A 479 -11.45 10.58 24.50
C SER A 479 -10.26 10.30 23.55
N LYS A 480 -9.46 9.30 23.95
CA LYS A 480 -8.15 8.88 23.40
C LYS A 480 -8.09 8.35 21.94
N PHE A 481 -9.09 8.54 21.08
CA PHE A 481 -9.09 7.87 19.76
C PHE A 481 -9.25 8.73 18.51
N ILE A 482 -9.49 10.04 18.57
CA ILE A 482 -9.52 10.88 17.35
C ILE A 482 -8.97 12.28 17.67
N ARG A 483 -7.76 12.63 17.20
CA ARG A 483 -7.33 14.04 17.13
C ARG A 483 -7.88 14.64 15.84
N LYS A 484 -8.74 15.66 15.93
CA LYS A 484 -9.28 16.38 14.76
C LYS A 484 -8.31 17.49 14.33
N PRO A 485 -8.17 17.77 13.01
CA PRO A 485 -7.41 18.94 12.53
C PRO A 485 -7.94 20.23 13.14
N SER A 486 -7.04 21.11 13.59
CA SER A 486 -7.41 22.40 14.18
C SER A 486 -7.59 23.45 13.08
N LEU A 487 -8.72 24.16 13.06
CA LEU A 487 -8.96 25.22 12.08
C LEU A 487 -8.01 26.40 12.34
N LEU A 488 -7.26 26.80 11.31
CA LEU A 488 -6.38 27.97 11.32
C LEU A 488 -7.13 29.20 10.80
N MET A 489 -7.86 29.04 9.69
CA MET A 489 -8.54 30.13 9.02
C MET A 489 -9.74 29.63 8.21
N ARG A 490 -10.84 30.38 8.23
CA ARG A 490 -11.97 30.24 7.32
C ARG A 490 -12.17 31.52 6.52
N ILE A 491 -12.23 31.38 5.22
CA ILE A 491 -12.42 32.44 4.23
C ILE A 491 -13.73 32.18 3.51
N GLN A 492 -14.64 33.15 3.47
CA GLN A 492 -15.82 33.10 2.63
C GLN A 492 -15.51 33.80 1.30
N CYS A 493 -15.89 33.20 0.18
CA CYS A 493 -15.64 33.74 -1.15
C CYS A 493 -16.94 33.85 -1.95
N ALA A 494 -17.22 35.04 -2.49
CA ALA A 494 -18.17 35.25 -3.57
C ALA A 494 -17.41 35.23 -4.90
N VAL A 495 -17.92 34.46 -5.86
CA VAL A 495 -17.28 34.27 -7.16
C VAL A 495 -18.10 34.94 -8.25
N ASP A 496 -17.65 36.09 -8.69
CA ASP A 496 -18.22 36.92 -9.76
C ASP A 496 -17.33 36.94 -11.02
N VAL A 497 -16.06 36.54 -10.92
CA VAL A 497 -15.10 36.56 -12.04
C VAL A 497 -14.68 35.15 -12.49
N MET A 498 -14.91 34.80 -13.77
CA MET A 498 -14.62 33.47 -14.36
C MET A 498 -13.18 33.29 -14.90
N ILE A 499 -12.20 33.91 -14.27
CA ILE A 499 -10.81 33.95 -14.77
C ILE A 499 -10.15 32.57 -14.94
N TRP A 500 -10.56 31.58 -14.15
CA TRP A 500 -10.01 30.21 -14.22
C TRP A 500 -10.15 29.56 -15.60
N ASN A 501 -11.09 30.01 -16.44
CA ASN A 501 -11.31 29.46 -17.78
C ASN A 501 -10.11 29.70 -18.72
N TYR A 502 -9.31 30.75 -18.48
CA TYR A 502 -8.21 31.16 -19.36
C TYR A 502 -6.82 30.87 -18.78
N ARG A 503 -6.73 30.56 -17.49
CA ARG A 503 -5.47 30.27 -16.78
C ARG A 503 -4.76 28.96 -17.18
N ASN A 504 -5.30 28.19 -18.12
CA ASN A 504 -4.66 26.99 -18.68
C ASN A 504 -3.98 27.24 -20.03
N ALA A 505 -4.15 28.41 -20.65
CA ALA A 505 -3.47 28.76 -21.89
C ALA A 505 -2.11 29.39 -21.56
N ASN A 506 -1.01 28.76 -21.96
CA ASN A 506 0.30 29.41 -21.96
C ASN A 506 0.29 30.47 -23.05
N LYS A 507 0.43 31.73 -22.67
CA LYS A 507 0.66 32.82 -23.60
C LYS A 507 1.80 33.68 -23.07
N ASP A 508 2.76 33.95 -23.94
CA ASP A 508 3.74 35.02 -23.76
C ASP A 508 3.04 36.33 -24.16
N ASP A 509 2.20 36.83 -23.26
CA ASP A 509 1.53 38.11 -23.42
C ASP A 509 2.41 39.22 -22.81
N ASP A 510 2.41 40.41 -23.43
CA ASP A 510 3.06 41.61 -22.89
C ASP A 510 2.20 42.15 -21.73
N LEU A 511 2.78 42.16 -20.52
CA LEU A 511 2.09 42.49 -19.27
C LEU A 511 2.56 43.81 -18.66
N ASP A 512 3.43 44.56 -19.35
CA ASP A 512 4.11 45.71 -18.78
C ASP A 512 3.14 46.79 -18.28
N GLU A 513 2.00 46.97 -18.96
CA GLU A 513 0.97 47.94 -18.56
C GLU A 513 0.12 47.52 -17.34
N PHE A 514 0.17 46.25 -16.92
CA PHE A 514 -0.64 45.70 -15.82
C PHE A 514 0.16 45.40 -14.56
N TYR A 515 1.48 45.61 -14.58
CA TYR A 515 2.30 45.36 -13.41
C TYR A 515 2.04 46.39 -12.31
N ASP A 516 1.62 45.88 -11.16
CA ASP A 516 1.52 46.63 -9.94
C ASP A 516 2.82 46.49 -9.12
N ASN A 517 3.49 47.62 -8.90
CA ASN A 517 4.77 47.67 -8.19
C ASN A 517 4.63 47.41 -6.69
N ASP A 518 3.41 47.47 -6.14
CA ASP A 518 3.15 47.22 -4.73
C ASP A 518 3.32 45.72 -4.37
N PHE A 519 3.18 44.82 -5.34
CA PHE A 519 3.46 43.39 -5.15
C PHE A 519 4.96 43.11 -5.15
N LYS A 520 5.56 42.90 -3.99
CA LYS A 520 7.00 42.57 -3.86
C LYS A 520 7.35 41.17 -4.38
N ASN A 521 6.43 40.22 -4.37
CA ASN A 521 6.67 38.87 -4.88
C ASN A 521 6.46 38.84 -6.41
N PRO A 522 7.48 38.48 -7.22
CA PRO A 522 7.41 38.53 -8.68
C PRO A 522 6.39 37.56 -9.28
N VAL A 523 6.18 36.40 -8.65
CA VAL A 523 5.17 35.41 -9.08
C VAL A 523 3.77 35.98 -8.86
N LEU A 524 3.48 36.51 -7.66
CA LEU A 524 2.20 37.19 -7.39
C LEU A 524 1.97 38.35 -8.35
N ARG A 525 3.00 39.19 -8.56
CA ARG A 525 2.93 40.35 -9.44
C ARG A 525 2.57 39.95 -10.88
N ARG A 526 3.23 38.92 -11.41
CA ARG A 526 2.94 38.39 -12.76
C ARG A 526 1.56 37.77 -12.86
N GLU A 527 1.18 36.93 -11.89
CA GLU A 527 -0.11 36.24 -11.90
C GLU A 527 -1.29 37.20 -11.70
N ASN A 528 -1.10 38.28 -10.94
CA ASN A 528 -2.04 39.39 -10.83
C ASN A 528 -2.14 40.18 -12.15
N ALA A 529 -1.02 40.57 -12.76
CA ALA A 529 -0.99 41.27 -14.05
C ALA A 529 -1.70 40.48 -15.17
N LEU A 530 -1.47 39.16 -15.24
CA LEU A 530 -2.19 38.24 -16.12
C LEU A 530 -3.71 38.28 -15.90
N SER A 531 -4.13 38.43 -14.64
CA SER A 531 -5.55 38.53 -14.31
C SER A 531 -6.20 39.78 -14.84
N HIS A 532 -5.54 40.93 -14.65
CA HIS A 532 -6.01 42.21 -15.17
C HIS A 532 -6.02 42.20 -16.70
N PHE A 533 -5.01 41.61 -17.34
CA PHE A 533 -4.99 41.40 -18.78
C PHE A 533 -6.21 40.60 -19.27
N PHE A 534 -6.55 39.48 -18.62
CA PHE A 534 -7.73 38.69 -19.00
C PHE A 534 -9.04 39.44 -18.81
N LEU A 535 -9.20 40.18 -17.71
CA LEU A 535 -10.40 40.98 -17.47
C LEU A 535 -10.56 42.12 -18.50
N LYS A 536 -9.48 42.83 -18.83
CA LYS A 536 -9.51 43.90 -19.84
C LYS A 536 -9.77 43.33 -21.25
N SER A 537 -9.17 42.20 -21.57
CA SER A 537 -9.32 41.53 -22.87
C SER A 537 -10.67 40.85 -23.05
N PHE A 538 -11.26 40.34 -21.96
CA PHE A 538 -12.51 39.60 -21.95
C PHE A 538 -13.45 40.12 -20.84
N PRO A 539 -14.09 41.29 -21.02
CA PRO A 539 -14.96 41.87 -20.00
C PRO A 539 -16.14 40.96 -19.59
N ALA A 540 -16.56 40.06 -20.47
CA ALA A 540 -17.61 39.06 -20.21
C ALA A 540 -17.22 38.00 -19.14
N LEU A 541 -15.97 37.99 -18.68
CA LEU A 541 -15.55 37.17 -17.54
C LEU A 541 -16.14 37.65 -16.21
N HIS A 542 -16.49 38.93 -16.12
CA HIS A 542 -17.08 39.52 -14.93
C HIS A 542 -18.61 39.42 -14.98
N SER A 543 -19.20 38.86 -13.93
CA SER A 543 -20.63 38.83 -13.71
C SER A 543 -21.03 39.98 -12.77
N PRO A 544 -22.12 40.71 -13.04
CA PRO A 544 -22.60 41.77 -12.15
C PRO A 544 -23.09 41.25 -10.79
N GLU A 545 -23.48 39.97 -10.72
CA GLU A 545 -23.90 39.27 -9.50
C GLU A 545 -23.01 38.03 -9.28
N PRO A 546 -22.78 37.60 -8.02
CA PRO A 546 -22.04 36.39 -7.73
C PRO A 546 -22.63 35.16 -8.41
N ILE A 547 -21.78 34.43 -9.14
CA ILE A 547 -22.12 33.20 -9.87
C ILE A 547 -22.38 32.06 -8.88
N PHE A 548 -21.55 31.96 -7.84
CA PHE A 548 -21.72 31.04 -6.71
C PHE A 548 -20.87 31.52 -5.52
N TRP A 549 -21.09 30.92 -4.36
CA TRP A 549 -20.30 31.20 -3.15
C TRP A 549 -19.54 29.96 -2.74
N PHE A 550 -18.40 30.12 -2.06
CA PHE A 550 -17.77 29.01 -1.37
C PHE A 550 -17.01 29.40 -0.11
N ASN A 551 -16.88 28.48 0.86
CA ASN A 551 -15.98 28.67 2.01
C ASN A 551 -14.65 27.94 1.78
N CYS A 552 -13.53 28.64 1.85
CA CYS A 552 -12.20 28.05 1.92
C CYS A 552 -11.77 27.92 3.37
N ASN A 553 -11.51 26.72 3.89
CA ASN A 553 -11.03 26.59 5.25
C ASN A 553 -9.69 25.84 5.31
N ILE A 554 -8.90 26.19 6.31
CA ILE A 554 -7.48 25.87 6.33
C ILE A 554 -7.20 25.30 7.70
N TYR A 555 -6.77 24.04 7.77
CA TYR A 555 -6.49 23.35 9.01
C TYR A 555 -5.02 23.03 9.20
N LYS A 556 -4.61 23.07 10.46
CA LYS A 556 -3.36 22.52 10.97
C LYS A 556 -3.45 21.00 11.10
N SER A 557 -2.36 20.30 10.79
CA SER A 557 -2.25 18.87 11.06
C SER A 557 -2.47 18.58 12.55
N PRO A 558 -3.33 17.62 12.91
CA PRO A 558 -3.45 17.16 14.29
C PRO A 558 -2.25 16.31 14.75
N TYR A 559 -1.24 16.13 13.87
CA TYR A 559 -0.10 15.24 14.07
C TYR A 559 1.22 16.04 14.00
N PRO A 560 1.79 16.45 15.15
CA PRO A 560 3.02 17.24 15.22
C PRO A 560 4.23 16.65 14.46
N GLN A 561 4.26 15.33 14.28
CA GLN A 561 5.31 14.57 13.63
C GLN A 561 5.12 14.37 12.12
N CYS A 562 3.92 14.65 11.59
CA CYS A 562 3.63 14.69 10.15
C CYS A 562 2.89 16.00 9.86
N PRO A 563 3.62 17.11 9.85
CA PRO A 563 3.01 18.39 9.61
C PRO A 563 2.49 18.46 8.18
N TYR A 564 1.23 18.85 8.06
CA TYR A 564 0.57 19.21 6.82
C TYR A 564 -0.44 20.31 7.10
N ILE A 565 -0.82 21.03 6.05
CA ILE A 565 -1.96 21.94 6.03
C ILE A 565 -3.02 21.31 5.14
N LEU A 566 -4.24 21.26 5.64
CA LEU A 566 -5.39 20.81 4.91
C LEU A 566 -6.20 22.05 4.52
N ILE A 567 -6.08 22.48 3.28
CA ILE A 567 -6.90 23.56 2.70
C ILE A 567 -8.06 22.93 2.02
N THR A 568 -9.13 23.67 1.87
CA THR A 568 -10.39 23.10 1.46
C THR A 568 -11.26 24.17 0.79
N PHE A 569 -12.28 23.82 0.01
CA PHE A 569 -13.18 24.80 -0.62
C PHE A 569 -14.62 24.31 -0.74
N ASN A 570 -15.61 25.16 -0.48
CA ASN A 570 -16.96 24.70 -0.18
C ASN A 570 -18.05 25.43 -0.87
N PRO A 571 -18.42 24.99 -2.07
CA PRO A 571 -19.43 25.70 -2.79
C PRO A 571 -20.75 25.58 -2.03
N SER A 572 -21.44 26.72 -1.87
CA SER A 572 -22.79 26.78 -1.31
C SER A 572 -23.80 26.05 -2.19
N GLU A 573 -23.47 25.87 -3.48
CA GLU A 573 -24.31 25.25 -4.49
C GLU A 573 -23.51 24.37 -5.46
N SER A 574 -24.15 23.33 -5.98
CA SER A 574 -23.52 22.40 -6.92
C SER A 574 -23.74 22.84 -8.37
N SER A 575 -22.85 23.71 -8.88
CA SER A 575 -22.90 24.19 -10.26
C SER A 575 -21.68 23.76 -11.10
N ARG A 576 -21.85 23.69 -12.42
CA ARG A 576 -20.74 23.37 -13.36
C ARG A 576 -19.62 24.40 -13.27
N GLN A 577 -19.96 25.66 -13.02
CA GLN A 577 -19.00 26.75 -12.84
C GLN A 577 -18.23 26.58 -11.53
N ALA A 578 -18.92 26.29 -10.43
CA ALA A 578 -18.30 25.96 -9.16
C ALA A 578 -17.26 24.85 -9.32
N PHE A 579 -17.65 23.72 -9.92
CA PHE A 579 -16.73 22.60 -10.14
C PHE A 579 -15.50 22.97 -10.99
N SER A 580 -15.69 23.77 -12.04
CA SER A 580 -14.60 24.21 -12.92
C SER A 580 -13.59 25.10 -12.20
N ALA A 581 -14.07 26.11 -11.46
CA ALA A 581 -13.25 27.03 -10.68
C ALA A 581 -12.40 26.30 -9.64
N LEU A 582 -13.06 25.42 -8.91
CA LEU A 582 -12.53 24.67 -7.79
C LEU A 582 -11.47 23.63 -8.23
N LYS A 583 -11.68 23.01 -9.39
CA LYS A 583 -10.68 22.17 -10.06
C LYS A 583 -9.45 22.97 -10.49
N ALA A 584 -9.62 24.21 -10.92
CA ALA A 584 -8.50 25.08 -11.29
C ALA A 584 -7.69 25.51 -10.06
N LEU A 585 -8.36 25.93 -8.98
CA LEU A 585 -7.72 26.26 -7.68
C LEU A 585 -6.84 25.12 -7.19
N ARG A 586 -7.37 23.90 -7.12
CA ARG A 586 -6.61 22.72 -6.68
C ARG A 586 -5.37 22.42 -7.53
N ARG A 587 -5.41 22.75 -8.83
CA ARG A 587 -4.27 22.54 -9.74
C ARG A 587 -3.23 23.64 -9.63
N LYS A 588 -3.66 24.89 -9.46
CA LYS A 588 -2.80 26.06 -9.55
C LYS A 588 -2.21 26.50 -8.21
N ILE A 589 -2.95 26.38 -7.11
CA ILE A 589 -2.47 26.76 -5.77
C ILE A 589 -1.14 26.08 -5.41
N PRO A 590 -0.94 24.76 -5.59
CA PRO A 590 0.35 24.13 -5.34
C PRO A 590 1.50 24.69 -6.18
N VAL A 591 1.21 25.05 -7.43
CA VAL A 591 2.19 25.59 -8.37
C VAL A 591 2.58 27.00 -7.94
N PHE A 592 1.60 27.87 -7.66
CA PHE A 592 1.85 29.23 -7.19
C PHE A 592 2.63 29.25 -5.88
N LEU A 593 2.27 28.39 -4.92
CA LEU A 593 2.99 28.29 -3.66
C LEU A 593 4.43 27.86 -3.90
N LYS A 594 4.64 26.80 -4.70
CA LYS A 594 5.97 26.35 -5.07
C LYS A 594 6.80 27.48 -5.72
N ASP A 595 6.26 28.15 -6.73
CA ASP A 595 6.98 29.18 -7.49
C ASP A 595 7.27 30.40 -6.59
N MET A 596 6.31 30.83 -5.77
CA MET A 596 6.52 31.88 -4.78
C MET A 596 7.62 31.53 -3.77
N TYR A 597 7.75 30.26 -3.39
CA TYR A 597 8.80 29.77 -2.48
C TYR A 597 10.17 29.64 -3.17
N GLU A 598 10.23 29.25 -4.44
CA GLU A 598 11.49 29.10 -5.19
C GLU A 598 12.12 30.46 -5.55
N ASP A 599 11.29 31.49 -5.81
CA ASP A 599 11.76 32.84 -6.15
C ASP A 599 12.13 33.68 -4.91
N SER A 600 11.68 33.25 -3.72
CA SER A 600 11.86 34.02 -2.49
C SER A 600 13.14 33.67 -1.73
N ASN A 601 14.17 34.52 -1.90
CA ASN A 601 15.23 34.73 -0.89
C ASN A 601 14.68 35.31 0.46
N LEU A 602 13.38 35.24 0.75
CA LEU A 602 12.70 36.03 1.78
C LEU A 602 12.89 35.56 3.23
N PHE A 603 13.51 34.41 3.51
CA PHE A 603 13.87 34.07 4.90
C PHE A 603 15.14 34.77 5.39
N LYS A 604 15.73 35.67 4.60
CA LYS A 604 16.83 36.56 5.03
C LYS A 604 16.42 37.98 5.45
N HIS A 605 15.14 38.33 5.55
CA HIS A 605 14.78 39.63 6.16
C HIS A 605 13.41 39.62 6.86
N PRO A 606 13.26 40.34 7.99
CA PRO A 606 12.04 40.38 8.76
C PRO A 606 11.05 41.31 8.06
N PHE A 607 10.04 40.73 7.42
CA PHE A 607 8.85 41.46 7.01
C PHE A 607 7.71 41.05 7.95
N TYR A 608 7.82 41.53 9.17
CA TYR A 608 6.71 41.96 10.00
C TYR A 608 7.10 43.34 10.56
N GLU A 609 6.89 44.35 9.73
CA GLU A 609 6.37 45.67 10.12
C GLU A 609 5.40 46.11 9.02
#